data_AF-A0A2T7AUP0-F1
#
_entry.id   AF-A0A2T7AUP0-F1
#
_cell.length_a   1.000
_cell.length_b   1.000
_cell.length_c   1.000
_cell.angle_alpha   90.00
_cell.angle_beta   90.00
_cell.angle_gamma   90.00
#
_symmetry.space_group_name_H-M   'P 1'
#
loop_
_entity.id
_entity.type
_entity.pdbx_description
1 polymer ?
#
loop_
_entity_poly.entity_id
_entity_poly.type
_entity_poly.pdbx_seq_one_letter_code
_entity_poly.pdbx_strand_id
1 'polypeptide(L)'
;MTMDVIIALLMVGVPAYIVGKSFYDNALIEKKGTTVTAVVLKSEQLSSNETGSINGAFIVKFNDAEKGPTIIGFESTIPQLYAPRVQPGCEIQVRYLGDGDIVKAYFIFE
;
A
#
# COMPACT_ATOMS: atom_id res chain seq x y z
N MET A 1 -32.01 -24.97 -10.48
CA MET A 1 -31.51 -23.75 -9.83
C MET A 1 -31.97 -22.58 -10.68
N THR A 2 -32.85 -21.70 -10.17
CA THR A 2 -33.44 -20.59 -10.93
C THR A 2 -32.44 -19.44 -11.08
N MET A 3 -32.58 -18.65 -12.15
CA MET A 3 -31.66 -17.54 -12.49
C MET A 3 -31.50 -16.55 -11.33
N ASP A 4 -32.58 -16.32 -10.56
CA ASP A 4 -32.59 -15.43 -9.40
C ASP A 4 -31.66 -15.91 -8.26
N VAL A 5 -31.54 -17.22 -8.08
CA VAL A 5 -30.67 -17.83 -7.06
C VAL A 5 -29.19 -17.66 -7.45
N ILE A 6 -28.86 -17.74 -8.74
CA ILE A 6 -27.51 -17.52 -9.26
C ILE A 6 -27.10 -16.05 -9.07
N ILE A 7 -27.99 -15.12 -9.37
CA ILE A 7 -27.75 -13.68 -9.20
C ILE A 7 -27.55 -13.33 -7.73
N ALA A 8 -28.35 -13.88 -6.83
CA ALA A 8 -28.20 -13.67 -5.39
C ALA A 8 -26.86 -14.20 -4.86
N LEU A 9 -26.44 -15.40 -5.29
CA LEU A 9 -25.14 -15.98 -4.94
C LEU A 9 -23.96 -15.15 -5.46
N LEU A 10 -24.06 -14.58 -6.67
CA LEU A 10 -23.04 -13.70 -7.22
C LEU A 10 -22.97 -12.36 -6.47
N MET A 11 -24.12 -11.77 -6.13
CA MET A 11 -24.21 -10.50 -5.40
C MET A 11 -23.61 -10.59 -4.00
N VAL A 12 -23.60 -11.75 -3.35
CA VAL A 12 -22.96 -11.95 -2.04
C VAL A 12 -21.52 -12.46 -2.20
N GLY A 13 -21.31 -13.42 -3.10
CA GLY A 13 -20.02 -14.10 -3.28
C GLY A 13 -18.92 -13.19 -3.80
N VAL A 14 -19.23 -12.30 -4.77
CA VAL A 14 -18.25 -11.38 -5.34
C VAL A 14 -17.73 -10.36 -4.32
N PRO A 15 -18.59 -9.60 -3.60
CA PRO A 15 -18.08 -8.67 -2.58
C PRO A 15 -17.41 -9.39 -1.41
N ALA A 16 -17.91 -10.56 -0.98
CA ALA A 16 -17.25 -11.35 0.05
C ALA A 16 -15.83 -11.78 -0.38
N TYR A 17 -15.64 -12.17 -1.64
CA TYR A 17 -14.34 -12.50 -2.19
C TYR A 17 -13.41 -11.28 -2.27
N ILE A 18 -13.89 -10.14 -2.77
CA ILE A 18 -13.09 -8.90 -2.88
C ILE A 18 -12.63 -8.42 -1.50
N VAL A 19 -13.56 -8.35 -0.55
CA VAL A 19 -13.28 -7.90 0.82
C VAL A 19 -12.37 -8.90 1.51
N GLY A 20 -12.67 -10.21 1.44
CA GLY A 20 -11.85 -11.27 2.03
C GLY A 20 -10.42 -11.28 1.48
N LYS A 21 -10.26 -11.08 0.17
CA LYS A 21 -8.94 -10.98 -0.45
C LYS A 21 -8.17 -9.74 0.03
N SER A 22 -8.83 -8.59 0.16
CA SER A 22 -8.20 -7.37 0.68
C SER A 22 -7.71 -7.54 2.13
N PHE A 23 -8.51 -8.17 2.99
CA PHE A 23 -8.09 -8.51 4.35
C PHE A 23 -6.95 -9.52 4.39
N TYR A 24 -7.00 -10.55 3.54
CA TYR A 24 -5.92 -11.53 3.42
C TYR A 24 -4.61 -10.88 2.98
N ASP A 25 -4.68 -10.02 1.97
CA ASP A 25 -3.54 -9.29 1.43
C ASP A 25 -2.93 -8.34 2.47
N ASN A 26 -3.76 -7.60 3.22
CA ASN A 26 -3.29 -6.74 4.31
C ASN A 26 -2.65 -7.56 5.44
N ALA A 27 -3.29 -8.64 5.88
CA ALA A 27 -2.76 -9.53 6.91
C ALA A 27 -1.45 -10.20 6.47
N LEU A 28 -1.28 -10.45 5.17
CA LEU A 28 -0.04 -11.01 4.62
C LEU A 28 1.11 -10.02 4.70
N ILE A 29 0.89 -8.73 4.38
CA ILE A 29 1.92 -7.68 4.54
C ILE A 29 2.22 -7.45 6.02
N GLU A 30 1.20 -7.50 6.89
CA GLU A 30 1.41 -7.32 8.31
C GLU A 30 2.24 -8.46 8.93
N LYS A 31 2.02 -9.70 8.48
CA LYS A 31 2.73 -10.89 9.00
C LYS A 31 4.07 -11.18 8.32
N LYS A 32 4.24 -10.80 7.04
CA LYS A 32 5.42 -11.18 6.24
C LYS A 32 6.14 -10.00 5.60
N GLY A 33 5.62 -8.78 5.75
CA GLY A 33 6.24 -7.59 5.20
C GLY A 33 7.52 -7.24 5.96
N THR A 34 8.55 -6.86 5.22
CA THR A 34 9.82 -6.41 5.78
C THR A 34 9.72 -4.92 6.06
N THR A 35 10.16 -4.51 7.26
CA THR A 35 10.22 -3.09 7.63
C THR A 35 11.63 -2.57 7.36
N VAL A 36 11.75 -1.49 6.60
CA VAL A 36 13.01 -0.87 6.21
C VAL A 36 12.94 0.64 6.36
N THR A 37 14.08 1.25 6.66
CA THR A 37 14.24 2.71 6.55
C THR A 37 14.55 3.05 5.10
N ALA A 38 13.69 3.84 4.48
CA ALA A 38 13.81 4.25 3.09
C ALA A 38 13.89 5.76 2.96
N VAL A 39 14.58 6.21 1.91
CA VAL A 39 14.63 7.62 1.49
C VAL A 39 13.60 7.82 0.39
N VAL A 40 12.74 8.82 0.54
CA VAL A 40 11.79 9.20 -0.53
C VAL A 40 12.54 9.86 -1.68
N LEU A 41 12.36 9.33 -2.89
CA LEU A 41 12.90 9.91 -4.12
C LEU A 41 11.90 10.81 -4.83
N LYS A 42 10.63 10.40 -4.87
CA LYS A 42 9.54 11.15 -5.49
C LYS A 42 8.26 10.97 -4.68
N SER A 43 7.49 12.04 -4.55
CA SER A 43 6.14 12.04 -3.99
C SER A 43 5.25 12.86 -4.92
N GLU A 44 4.12 12.28 -5.31
CA GLU A 44 3.13 12.92 -6.17
C GLU A 44 1.75 12.72 -5.55
N GLN A 45 1.04 13.80 -5.26
CA GLN A 45 -0.33 13.73 -4.76
C GLN A 45 -1.28 13.45 -5.94
N LEU A 46 -2.01 12.35 -5.87
CA LEU A 46 -2.99 11.94 -6.89
C LEU A 46 -4.37 12.52 -6.58
N SER A 47 -4.79 12.43 -5.32
CA SER A 47 -6.06 12.98 -4.86
C SER A 47 -6.05 13.25 -3.35
N SER A 48 -7.07 13.96 -2.87
CA SER A 48 -7.34 14.19 -1.46
C SER A 48 -8.81 13.98 -1.18
N ASN A 49 -9.15 13.54 0.03
CA ASN A 49 -10.52 13.47 0.49
C ASN A 49 -10.83 14.59 1.51
N GLU A 50 -12.11 14.87 1.72
CA GLU A 50 -12.57 15.86 2.70
C GLU A 50 -12.27 15.46 4.15
N THR A 51 -11.97 14.17 4.39
CA THR A 51 -11.62 13.63 5.71
C THR A 51 -10.15 13.79 6.08
N GLY A 52 -9.36 14.54 5.29
CA GLY A 52 -7.99 14.93 5.65
C GLY A 52 -6.92 13.89 5.36
N SER A 53 -7.17 13.00 4.39
CA SER A 53 -6.16 12.07 3.85
C SER A 53 -5.85 12.41 2.39
N ILE A 54 -4.61 12.12 2.00
CA ILE A 54 -4.14 12.23 0.62
C ILE A 54 -3.83 10.84 0.07
N ASN A 55 -4.20 10.59 -1.18
CA ASN A 55 -3.68 9.47 -1.95
C ASN A 55 -2.50 9.98 -2.75
N GLY A 56 -1.35 9.33 -2.60
CA GLY A 56 -0.15 9.69 -3.33
C GLY A 56 0.50 8.48 -4.00
N ALA A 57 1.26 8.77 -5.06
CA ALA A 57 2.22 7.86 -5.66
C ALA A 57 3.62 8.22 -5.16
N PHE A 58 4.35 7.21 -4.69
CA PHE A 58 5.64 7.38 -4.04
C PHE A 58 6.68 6.48 -4.68
N ILE A 59 7.90 7.00 -4.78
CA ILE A 59 9.09 6.23 -5.13
C ILE A 59 10.07 6.34 -3.98
N VAL A 60 10.49 5.22 -3.44
CA VAL A 60 11.42 5.17 -2.30
C VAL A 60 12.62 4.28 -2.62
N LYS A 61 13.75 4.59 -1.99
CA LYS A 61 15.00 3.82 -2.08
C LYS A 61 15.46 3.39 -0.70
N PHE A 62 15.85 2.13 -0.57
CA PHE A 62 16.42 1.59 0.66
C PHE A 62 17.49 0.55 0.33
N ASN A 63 18.20 0.08 1.35
CA ASN A 63 19.10 -1.05 1.23
C ASN A 63 18.42 -2.27 1.86
N ASP A 64 18.02 -3.22 1.02
CA ASP A 64 17.48 -4.51 1.44
C ASP A 64 18.62 -5.39 1.94
N ALA A 65 18.44 -6.07 3.07
CA ALA A 65 19.49 -6.91 3.66
C ALA A 65 19.87 -8.11 2.76
N GLU A 66 18.95 -8.61 1.95
CA GLU A 66 19.14 -9.76 1.06
C GLU A 66 19.45 -9.35 -0.38
N LYS A 67 18.91 -8.21 -0.85
CA LYS A 67 18.99 -7.79 -2.26
C LYS A 67 19.90 -6.60 -2.51
N GLY A 68 20.31 -5.88 -1.45
CA GLY A 68 21.08 -4.65 -1.56
C GLY A 68 20.22 -3.46 -2.00
N PRO A 69 20.79 -2.47 -2.73
CA PRO A 69 20.10 -1.24 -3.08
C PRO A 69 18.83 -1.50 -3.90
N THR A 70 17.69 -1.14 -3.33
CA THR A 70 16.36 -1.43 -3.89
C THR A 70 15.57 -0.14 -4.04
N ILE A 71 14.84 -0.02 -5.14
CA ILE A 71 13.94 1.10 -5.44
C ILE A 71 12.56 0.50 -5.73
N ILE A 72 11.53 1.02 -5.07
CA ILE A 72 10.14 0.59 -5.28
C ILE A 72 9.24 1.79 -5.53
N GLY A 73 8.21 1.59 -6.36
CA GLY A 73 7.11 2.51 -6.56
C GLY A 73 5.82 1.93 -5.99
N PHE A 74 5.04 2.72 -5.27
CA PHE A 74 3.75 2.30 -4.72
C PHE A 74 2.80 3.48 -4.52
N GLU A 75 1.50 3.18 -4.49
CA GLU A 75 0.47 4.13 -4.10
C GLU A 75 0.06 3.87 -2.64
N SER A 76 -0.13 4.94 -1.87
CA SER A 76 -0.60 4.85 -0.50
C SER A 76 -1.51 6.01 -0.14
N THR A 77 -2.53 5.72 0.66
CA THR A 77 -3.31 6.74 1.38
C THR A 77 -2.56 7.09 2.66
N ILE A 78 -2.33 8.38 2.91
CA ILE A 78 -1.73 8.86 4.16
C ILE A 78 -2.54 10.03 4.73
N PRO A 79 -2.59 10.20 6.05
CA PRO A 79 -3.09 11.43 6.66
C PRO A 79 -2.32 12.66 6.14
N GLN A 80 -3.05 13.74 5.84
CA GLN A 80 -2.47 14.98 5.29
C GLN A 80 -1.42 15.60 6.21
N LEU A 81 -1.53 15.39 7.53
CA LEU A 81 -0.55 15.85 8.52
C LEU A 81 0.84 15.22 8.34
N TYR A 82 0.93 14.05 7.68
CA TYR A 82 2.18 13.38 7.38
C TYR A 82 2.73 13.70 5.98
N ALA A 83 2.02 14.47 5.16
CA ALA A 83 2.47 14.89 3.84
C ALA A 83 3.88 15.55 3.83
N PRO A 84 4.28 16.35 4.85
CA PRO A 84 5.65 16.88 4.93
C PRO A 84 6.72 15.81 5.19
N ARG A 85 6.37 14.67 5.81
CA ARG A 85 7.32 13.57 6.14
C ARG A 85 7.61 12.66 4.95
N VAL A 86 6.83 12.77 3.88
CA VAL A 86 6.98 11.96 2.65
C VAL A 86 7.48 12.80 1.47
N GLN A 87 8.17 13.90 1.72
CA GLN A 87 8.77 14.72 0.66
C GLN A 87 10.10 14.11 0.18
N PRO A 88 10.54 14.39 -1.07
CA PRO A 88 11.83 13.96 -1.56
C PRO A 88 12.98 14.32 -0.60
N GLY A 89 13.82 13.33 -0.28
CA GLY A 89 14.93 13.46 0.65
C GLY A 89 14.60 13.11 2.11
N CYS A 90 13.33 12.91 2.47
CA CYS A 90 12.95 12.46 3.81
C CYS A 90 13.26 10.97 4.01
N GLU A 91 13.77 10.63 5.20
CA GLU A 91 13.88 9.25 5.66
C GLU A 91 12.60 8.83 6.40
N ILE A 92 12.06 7.67 6.03
CA ILE A 92 10.82 7.15 6.60
C ILE A 92 10.83 5.63 6.66
N GLN A 93 10.15 5.06 7.65
CA GLN A 93 9.93 3.62 7.73
C GLN A 93 8.84 3.18 6.74
N VAL A 94 9.15 2.16 5.96
CA VAL A 94 8.22 1.55 5.01
C VAL A 94 8.14 0.07 5.33
N ARG A 95 6.91 -0.46 5.37
CA ARG A 95 6.70 -1.91 5.32
C ARG A 95 6.34 -2.29 3.90
N TYR A 96 7.07 -3.22 3.31
CA TYR A 96 6.83 -3.70 1.96
C TYR A 96 6.76 -5.23 1.91
N LEU A 97 6.00 -5.73 0.95
CA LEU A 97 5.90 -7.15 0.64
C LEU A 97 5.93 -7.32 -0.89
N GLY A 98 6.84 -8.15 -1.36
CA GLY A 98 7.00 -8.50 -2.77
C GLY A 98 8.39 -8.19 -3.32
N ASP A 99 8.58 -8.56 -4.58
CA ASP A 99 9.81 -8.33 -5.36
C ASP A 99 9.47 -7.67 -6.69
N GLY A 100 10.15 -6.58 -7.04
CA GLY A 100 10.08 -5.95 -8.37
C GLY A 100 8.91 -4.98 -8.60
N ASP A 101 8.19 -5.12 -9.71
CA ASP A 101 7.27 -4.10 -10.24
C ASP A 101 5.89 -4.02 -9.55
N ILE A 102 5.49 -5.04 -8.79
CA ILE A 102 4.23 -5.06 -8.03
C ILE A 102 4.56 -5.24 -6.56
N VAL A 103 4.88 -4.12 -5.90
CA VAL A 103 5.19 -4.10 -4.47
C VAL A 103 4.01 -3.51 -3.71
N LYS A 104 3.52 -4.24 -2.71
CA LYS A 104 2.58 -3.68 -1.74
C LYS A 104 3.40 -3.07 -0.62
N ALA A 105 3.30 -1.76 -0.47
CA ALA A 105 3.99 -1.05 0.58
C ALA A 105 3.11 0.04 1.19
N TYR A 106 3.36 0.35 2.46
CA TYR A 106 2.76 1.47 3.14
C TYR A 106 3.75 2.10 4.12
N PHE A 107 3.57 3.39 4.38
CA PHE A 107 4.38 4.13 5.34
C PHE A 107 3.99 3.78 6.77
N ILE A 108 4.99 3.66 7.64
CA ILE A 108 4.80 3.57 9.08
C ILE A 108 5.11 4.94 9.67
N PHE A 109 4.10 5.54 10.30
CA PHE A 109 4.24 6.80 11.03
C PHE A 109 4.19 6.49 12.53
N GLU A 110 5.29 6.78 13.23
CA GLU A 110 5.34 6.89 14.70
C GLU A 110 4.81 8.23 15.15
#